data_AF-A0A7C7AB85-F1
#
_entry.id   AF-A0A7C7AB85-F1
#
_cell.length_a   1.000
_cell.length_b   1.000
_cell.length_c   1.000
_cell.angle_alpha   90.00
_cell.angle_beta   90.00
_cell.angle_gamma   90.00
#
_symmetry.space_group_name_H-M   'P 1'
#
loop_
_entity.id
_entity.type
_entity.pdbx_description
1 polymer ?
#
loop_
_entity_poly.entity_id
_entity_poly.type
_entity_poly.pdbx_seq_one_letter_code
_entity_poly.pdbx_strand_id
1 'polypeptide(L)'
;MPTAFTQKYSEDSSGGMLRFSFYCDICRKEYVSPLARMPDEQGLFQKWKTQKAYNMAFEEAQREAKEHFSCCPICNRWVCDECFRVLPNMDICKECSEKLGEGEKDYGNL
;
A
#
# COMPACT_ATOMS: atom_id res chain seq x y z
N MET A 1 10.03 2.29 13.99
CA MET A 1 8.84 1.62 13.44
C MET A 1 8.87 1.86 11.94
N PRO A 2 8.89 0.81 11.10
CA PRO A 2 8.80 0.97 9.66
C PRO A 2 7.50 1.70 9.30
N THR A 3 7.57 2.65 8.37
CA THR A 3 6.43 3.41 7.88
C THR A 3 5.72 2.65 6.77
N ALA A 4 4.39 2.66 6.78
CA ALA A 4 3.59 2.09 5.69
C ALA A 4 3.82 2.85 4.38
N PHE A 5 3.83 2.14 3.25
CA PHE A 5 3.91 2.75 1.93
C PHE A 5 2.58 3.37 1.49
N THR A 6 1.44 2.78 1.89
CA THR A 6 0.10 3.33 1.64
C THR A 6 -0.28 4.38 2.67
N GLN A 7 -1.11 5.35 2.29
CA GLN A 7 -1.65 6.33 3.24
C GLN A 7 -2.64 5.70 4.23
N LYS A 8 -3.31 4.62 3.84
CA LYS A 8 -4.27 3.89 4.68
C LYS A 8 -3.92 2.42 4.76
N TYR A 9 -3.75 1.93 5.98
CA TYR A 9 -3.62 0.52 6.29
C TYR A 9 -4.29 0.23 7.66
N SER A 10 -4.57 -1.04 7.91
CA SER A 10 -5.06 -1.55 9.18
C SER A 10 -4.22 -2.74 9.61
N GLU A 11 -4.13 -2.96 10.91
CA GLU A 11 -3.46 -4.12 11.49
C GLU A 11 -4.41 -4.87 12.40
N ASP A 12 -4.37 -6.19 12.32
CA ASP A 12 -5.15 -7.09 13.16
C ASP A 12 -4.18 -8.03 13.88
N SER A 13 -4.05 -7.85 15.20
CA SER A 13 -3.23 -8.69 16.07
C SER A 13 -4.11 -9.57 16.96
N SER A 14 -4.57 -10.70 16.41
CA SER A 14 -5.46 -11.63 17.11
C SER A 14 -4.73 -12.92 17.48
N GLY A 15 -4.70 -13.25 18.78
CA GLY A 15 -4.25 -14.57 19.27
C GLY A 15 -2.82 -14.96 18.90
N GLY A 16 -1.88 -14.00 18.92
CA GLY A 16 -0.49 -14.25 18.54
C GLY A 16 -0.26 -14.33 17.02
N MET A 17 -1.27 -14.00 16.22
CA MET A 17 -1.14 -13.81 14.79
C MET A 17 -1.29 -12.33 14.44
N LEU A 18 -0.54 -11.90 13.45
CA LEU A 18 -0.53 -10.54 12.95
C LEU A 18 -0.88 -10.56 11.47
N ARG A 19 -1.78 -9.68 11.08
CA ARG A 19 -2.22 -9.50 9.71
C ARG A 19 -2.28 -8.02 9.40
N PHE A 20 -1.88 -7.67 8.19
CA PHE A 20 -1.90 -6.30 7.71
C PHE A 20 -2.82 -6.19 6.50
N SER A 21 -3.63 -5.14 6.49
CA SER A 21 -4.54 -4.83 5.40
C SER A 21 -4.16 -3.47 4.83
N PHE A 22 -3.79 -3.43 3.55
CA PHE A 22 -3.44 -2.22 2.83
C PHE A 22 -4.57 -1.82 1.91
N TYR A 23 -4.86 -0.52 1.76
CA TYR A 23 -6.00 -0.08 0.96
C TYR A 23 -5.57 0.79 -0.22
N CYS A 24 -6.22 0.56 -1.36
CA CYS A 24 -6.09 1.46 -2.51
C CYS A 24 -6.56 2.86 -2.14
N ASP A 25 -5.76 3.87 -2.48
CA ASP A 25 -6.08 5.26 -2.17
C ASP A 25 -7.30 5.79 -2.94
N ILE A 26 -7.66 5.15 -4.06
CA ILE A 26 -8.78 5.55 -4.91
C ILE A 26 -10.04 4.73 -4.64
N CYS A 27 -10.00 3.41 -4.83
CA CYS A 27 -11.18 2.56 -4.71
C CYS A 27 -11.38 1.94 -3.32
N ARG A 28 -10.43 2.12 -2.39
CA ARG A 28 -10.45 1.50 -1.05
C ARG A 28 -10.46 -0.03 -1.04
N LYS A 29 -10.17 -0.68 -2.18
CA LYS A 29 -9.97 -2.13 -2.22
C LYS A 29 -8.86 -2.52 -1.27
N GLU A 30 -9.15 -3.50 -0.43
CA GLU A 30 -8.20 -4.03 0.53
C GLU A 30 -7.33 -5.10 -0.11
N TYR A 31 -6.07 -5.13 0.30
CA TYR A 31 -5.15 -6.22 0.10
C TYR A 31 -4.73 -6.72 1.47
N VAL A 32 -4.99 -7.99 1.72
CA VAL A 32 -4.72 -8.64 3.00
C VAL A 32 -3.42 -9.42 2.88
N SER A 33 -2.43 -9.07 3.70
CA SER A 33 -1.16 -9.77 3.74
C SER A 33 -1.31 -11.18 4.32
N PRO A 34 -0.33 -12.07 4.10
CA PRO A 34 -0.24 -13.33 4.81
C PRO A 34 -0.23 -13.15 6.33
N LEU A 35 -0.64 -14.21 7.03
CA LEU A 35 -0.60 -14.29 8.49
C LEU A 35 0.85 -14.44 8.96
N ALA A 36 1.32 -13.48 9.75
CA ALA A 36 2.58 -13.57 10.44
C ALA A 36 2.39 -14.07 11.88
N ARG A 37 3.27 -14.96 12.34
CA ARG A 37 3.27 -15.44 13.72
C ARG A 37 4.05 -14.48 14.60
N MET A 38 3.43 -14.05 15.69
CA MET A 38 4.09 -13.28 16.73
C MET A 38 4.61 -14.20 17.84
N PRO A 39 5.74 -13.84 18.46
CA PRO A 39 6.24 -14.55 19.64
C PRO A 39 5.32 -14.30 20.84
N ASP A 40 4.80 -15.37 21.44
CA ASP A 40 3.93 -15.34 22.63
C ASP A 40 4.71 -15.46 23.96
N GLU A 41 6.04 -15.57 23.89
CA GLU A 41 6.89 -15.84 25.05
C GLU A 41 6.87 -14.68 26.07
N GLN A 42 6.68 -14.96 27.37
CA GLN A 42 6.81 -13.94 28.41
C GLN A 42 8.27 -13.87 28.91
N GLY A 43 8.84 -12.67 29.00
CA GLY A 43 10.21 -12.51 29.52
C GLY A 43 10.75 -11.07 29.47
N LEU A 44 11.90 -10.86 30.11
CA LEU A 44 12.58 -9.55 30.24
C LEU A 44 12.85 -8.87 28.88
N PHE A 45 12.96 -9.68 27.84
CA PHE A 45 13.32 -9.32 26.49
C PHE A 45 12.13 -9.31 25.52
N GLN A 46 10.90 -9.47 26.03
CA GLN A 46 9.72 -9.65 25.17
C GLN A 46 9.49 -8.44 24.26
N LYS A 47 9.56 -7.22 24.79
CA LYS A 47 9.27 -6.00 24.01
C LYS A 47 10.11 -5.89 22.73
N TRP A 48 11.41 -6.17 22.77
CA TRP A 48 12.24 -6.09 21.57
C TRP A 48 12.03 -7.28 20.63
N LYS A 49 11.76 -8.48 21.15
CA LYS A 49 11.44 -9.66 20.32
C LYS A 49 10.15 -9.42 19.54
N THR A 50 9.09 -8.98 20.23
CA THR A 50 7.80 -8.61 19.63
C THR A 50 7.99 -7.51 18.61
N GLN A 51 8.75 -6.45 18.94
CA GLN A 51 9.02 -5.36 18.00
C GLN A 51 9.78 -5.83 16.76
N LYS A 52 10.78 -6.70 16.94
CA LYS A 52 11.59 -7.23 15.84
C LYS A 52 10.74 -8.12 14.93
N ALA A 53 9.93 -9.01 15.51
CA ALA A 53 9.01 -9.86 14.77
C ALA A 53 7.95 -9.04 14.03
N TYR A 54 7.39 -8.01 14.68
CA TYR A 54 6.47 -7.06 14.06
C TYR A 54 7.10 -6.37 12.85
N ASN A 55 8.30 -5.80 13.02
CA ASN A 55 8.98 -5.08 11.93
C ASN A 55 9.25 -6.01 10.73
N MET A 56 9.72 -7.24 10.99
CA MET A 56 9.99 -8.21 9.95
C MET A 56 8.71 -8.64 9.22
N ALA A 57 7.63 -8.91 9.96
CA ALA A 57 6.32 -9.23 9.40
C ALA A 57 5.75 -8.08 8.57
N PHE A 58 5.89 -6.85 9.06
CA PHE A 58 5.40 -5.66 8.38
C PHE A 58 6.19 -5.35 7.12
N GLU A 59 7.51 -5.49 7.14
CA GLU A 59 8.37 -5.30 5.96
C GLU A 59 8.03 -6.31 4.86
N GLU A 60 7.81 -7.57 5.22
CA GLU A 60 7.42 -8.61 4.27
C GLU A 60 6.02 -8.37 3.70
N ALA A 61 5.06 -8.04 4.57
CA ALA A 61 3.70 -7.68 4.14
C ALA A 61 3.69 -6.47 3.20
N GLN A 62 4.52 -5.47 3.47
CA GLN A 62 4.69 -4.33 2.57
C GLN A 62 5.36 -4.70 1.25
N ARG A 63 6.35 -5.60 1.28
CA ARG A 63 7.06 -6.06 0.07
C ARG A 63 6.08 -6.74 -0.88
N GLU A 64 5.28 -7.68 -0.38
CA GLU A 64 4.27 -8.37 -1.17
C GLU A 64 3.17 -7.41 -1.64
N ALA A 65 2.67 -6.54 -0.75
CA ALA A 65 1.66 -5.56 -1.13
C ALA A 65 2.15 -4.64 -2.26
N LYS A 66 3.41 -4.19 -2.24
CA LYS A 66 3.99 -3.38 -3.33
C LYS A 66 4.03 -4.09 -4.68
N GLU A 67 3.90 -5.42 -4.74
CA GLU A 67 3.76 -6.16 -6.00
C GLU A 67 2.32 -6.08 -6.55
N HIS A 68 1.33 -5.75 -5.71
CA HIS A 68 -0.08 -5.60 -6.07
C HIS A 68 -0.56 -4.15 -6.16
N PHE A 69 0.25 -3.20 -5.71
CA PHE A 69 -0.02 -1.78 -5.80
C PHE A 69 1.03 -1.09 -6.65
N SER A 70 0.57 -0.19 -7.51
CA SER A 70 1.44 0.67 -8.30
C SER A 70 1.41 2.10 -7.74
N CYS A 71 2.57 2.74 -7.68
CA CYS A 71 2.70 4.12 -7.23
C CYS A 71 2.56 5.08 -8.41
N CYS A 72 1.65 6.05 -8.32
CA CYS A 72 1.50 7.08 -9.34
C CYS A 72 2.63 8.12 -9.23
N PRO A 73 3.44 8.35 -10.27
CA PRO A 73 4.58 9.29 -10.21
C PRO A 73 4.16 10.76 -10.12
N ILE A 74 2.88 11.09 -10.37
CA ILE A 74 2.36 12.46 -10.34
C ILE A 74 1.90 12.86 -8.93
N CYS A 75 1.25 11.95 -8.20
CA CYS A 75 0.63 12.25 -6.90
C CYS A 75 1.14 11.38 -5.75
N ASN A 76 2.06 10.45 -6.01
CA ASN A 76 2.64 9.50 -5.05
C ASN A 76 1.60 8.67 -4.28
N ARG A 77 0.41 8.47 -4.86
CA ARG A 77 -0.63 7.59 -4.31
C ARG A 77 -0.37 6.15 -4.75
N TRP A 78 -0.61 5.22 -3.84
CA TRP A 78 -0.54 3.79 -4.13
C TRP A 78 -1.93 3.27 -4.49
N VAL A 79 -2.03 2.71 -5.68
CA VAL A 79 -3.30 2.30 -6.27
C VAL A 79 -3.22 0.85 -6.74
N CYS A 80 -4.31 0.12 -6.62
CA CYS A 80 -4.37 -1.24 -7.17
C CYS A 80 -4.29 -1.21 -8.71
N ASP A 81 -3.98 -2.34 -9.31
CA ASP A 81 -3.84 -2.49 -10.77
C ASP A 81 -5.08 -2.00 -11.55
N GLU A 82 -6.29 -2.17 -11.02
CA GLU A 82 -7.52 -1.67 -11.64
C GLU A 82 -7.62 -0.14 -11.69
N CYS A 83 -7.01 0.54 -10.72
CA CYS A 83 -6.96 1.99 -10.63
C CYS A 83 -5.69 2.58 -11.25
N PHE A 84 -4.74 1.73 -11.67
CA PHE A 84 -3.53 2.11 -12.39
C PHE A 84 -3.75 1.99 -13.90
N ARG A 85 -3.38 3.02 -14.65
CA ARG A 85 -3.49 3.06 -16.10
C ARG A 85 -2.09 3.00 -16.68
N VAL A 86 -1.84 1.97 -17.47
CA VAL A 86 -0.64 1.86 -18.30
C VAL A 86 -0.92 2.59 -19.60
N LEU A 87 -0.33 3.77 -19.80
CA LEU A 87 -0.51 4.58 -21.02
C LEU A 87 0.76 4.52 -21.86
N PRO A 88 0.69 4.77 -23.19
CA PRO A 88 1.85 4.67 -24.07
C PRO A 88 3.06 5.52 -23.64
N ASN A 89 2.81 6.65 -22.97
CA ASN A 89 3.85 7.61 -22.60
C ASN A 89 4.22 7.58 -21.11
N MET A 90 3.29 7.22 -20.23
CA MET A 90 3.51 7.26 -18.77
C MET A 90 2.40 6.52 -18.01
N ASP A 91 2.80 5.72 -17.04
CA ASP A 91 1.86 4.98 -16.21
C ASP A 91 1.44 5.81 -14.99
N ILE A 92 0.14 6.00 -14.84
CA ILE A 92 -0.44 6.91 -13.86
C ILE A 92 -1.75 6.35 -13.29
N CYS A 93 -2.20 6.85 -12.15
CA CYS A 93 -3.50 6.48 -11.63
C CYS A 93 -4.66 7.07 -12.47
N LYS A 94 -5.84 6.46 -12.39
CA LYS A 94 -7.03 6.89 -13.15
C LYS A 94 -7.39 8.37 -12.92
N GLU A 95 -7.32 8.86 -11.68
CA GLU A 95 -7.61 10.27 -11.38
C GLU A 95 -6.60 11.22 -12.03
N CYS A 96 -5.31 10.86 -12.11
CA CYS A 96 -4.31 11.66 -12.81
C CYS A 96 -4.50 11.59 -14.32
N SER A 97 -4.87 10.43 -14.85
CA SER A 97 -5.19 10.27 -16.28
C SER A 97 -6.38 11.13 -16.70
N GLU A 98 -7.44 11.19 -15.88
CA GLU A 98 -8.61 12.03 -16.14
C GLU A 98 -8.23 13.52 -16.15
N LYS A 99 -7.44 13.96 -15.16
CA LYS A 99 -6.98 15.36 -15.07
C LYS A 99 -6.11 15.80 -16.25
N LEU A 100 -5.29 14.90 -16.80
CA LEU A 100 -4.47 15.23 -17.97
C LEU A 100 -5.31 15.33 -19.25
N GLY A 101 -6.30 14.45 -19.43
CA GLY A 101 -7.20 14.48 -20.58
C GLY A 101 -8.16 15.68 -20.61
N GLU A 102 -8.46 16.26 -19.44
CA GLU A 102 -9.26 17.50 -19.34
C GLU A 102 -8.48 18.75 -19.78
N GLY A 103 -7.15 18.69 -19.83
CA GLY A 103 -6.30 19.81 -20.26
C GLY A 103 -6.17 19.99 -21.79
N GLU A 104 -6.58 19.01 -22.60
CA GLU A 104 -6.47 19.06 -24.08
C GLU A 104 -7.67 19.72 -24.78
N LYS A 105 -8.66 20.26 -24.05
CA LYS A 105 -9.86 20.86 -24.67
C LYS A 105 -9.78 22.36 -24.96
N ASP A 106 -8.68 23.04 -24.63
CA ASP A 106 -8.56 24.51 -24.79
C ASP A 106 -7.61 25.00 -25.90
N TYR A 107 -6.96 24.13 -26.67
CA TYR A 107 -6.08 24.55 -27.78
C TYR A 107 -6.64 24.21 -29.17
N GLY A 108 -7.92 24.50 -29.37
CA GLY A 108 -8.62 24.39 -30.65
C GLY A 108 -9.30 25.68 -31.11
N ASN A 109 -8.88 26.84 -30.61
CA ASN A 109 -9.26 28.15 -31.14
C ASN A 109 -8.03 29.06 -31.17
N LEU A 110 -7.27 28.97 -32.26
CA LEU A 110 -6.44 30.04 -32.82
C LEU A 110 -6.12 29.69 -34.27
#